data_AF-A0A2E1TJU9-F1
#
_entry.id   AF-A0A2E1TJU9-F1
#
_cell.length_a   1.000
_cell.length_b   1.000
_cell.length_c   1.000
_cell.angle_alpha   90.00
_cell.angle_beta   90.00
_cell.angle_gamma   90.00
#
_symmetry.space_group_name_H-M   'P 1'
#
loop_
_entity.id
_entity.type
_entity.pdbx_description
1 polymer ?
#
loop_
_entity_poly.entity_id
_entity_poly.type
_entity_poly.pdbx_seq_one_letter_code
_entity_poly.pdbx_strand_id
1 'polypeptide(L)'
;KNEDLYEVIRNAIEKVAVKLAKMIIKDGEGATKFVTIKVKTGQDEKECRAVAFSIAESPLVKTAFYAEDPNLGRILAAIGKSDVKKLNLQNIIIHLDSMVIFENGERAVGYDEKKASTIMKKDEFCLIINLARGEEEFELWTCDMSHDYVTINSDYRS
;
A
#
# COMPACT_ATOMS: atom_id res chain seq x y z
N LYS A 1 -35.88 1.81 -15.68
CA LYS A 1 -35.68 1.02 -16.93
C LYS A 1 -34.30 1.23 -17.56
N ASN A 2 -33.71 2.44 -17.57
CA ASN A 2 -32.32 2.65 -18.03
C ASN A 2 -31.26 2.54 -16.92
N GLU A 3 -31.63 2.62 -15.65
CA GLU A 3 -30.70 2.50 -14.52
C GLU A 3 -30.02 1.13 -14.47
N ASP A 4 -30.77 0.04 -14.72
CA ASP A 4 -30.21 -1.31 -14.71
C ASP A 4 -29.15 -1.52 -15.81
N LEU A 5 -29.38 -0.97 -17.01
CA LEU A 5 -28.42 -1.06 -18.11
C LEU A 5 -27.21 -0.16 -17.88
N TYR A 6 -27.42 1.03 -17.30
CA TYR A 6 -26.34 1.93 -16.92
C TYR A 6 -25.41 1.28 -15.89
N GLU A 7 -25.94 0.71 -14.81
CA GLU A 7 -25.14 0.05 -13.78
C GLU A 7 -24.37 -1.15 -14.33
N VAL A 8 -24.97 -1.95 -15.22
CA VAL A 8 -24.29 -3.06 -15.89
C VAL A 8 -23.10 -2.57 -16.72
N ILE A 9 -23.29 -1.52 -17.54
CA ILE A 9 -22.22 -0.97 -18.39
C ILE A 9 -21.13 -0.32 -17.53
N ARG A 10 -21.52 0.48 -16.52
CA ARG A 10 -20.57 1.14 -15.60
C ARG A 10 -19.68 0.09 -14.92
N ASN A 11 -20.27 -0.96 -14.35
CA ASN A 11 -19.53 -2.01 -13.66
C ASN A 11 -18.63 -2.80 -14.63
N ALA A 12 -19.06 -3.01 -15.87
CA ALA A 12 -18.24 -3.66 -16.89
C ALA A 12 -17.01 -2.80 -17.26
N ILE A 13 -17.21 -1.50 -17.48
CA ILE A 13 -16.13 -0.54 -17.77
C ILE A 13 -15.17 -0.47 -16.58
N GLU A 14 -15.69 -0.32 -15.36
CA GLU A 14 -14.89 -0.24 -14.14
C GLU A 14 -14.03 -1.50 -13.96
N LYS A 15 -14.62 -2.69 -14.15
CA LYS A 15 -13.88 -3.96 -14.07
C LYS A 15 -12.72 -4.03 -15.07
N VAL A 16 -12.94 -3.56 -16.31
CA VAL A 16 -11.88 -3.52 -17.33
C VAL A 16 -10.81 -2.49 -16.96
N ALA A 17 -11.23 -1.28 -16.55
CA ALA A 17 -10.32 -0.21 -16.17
C ALA A 17 -9.44 -0.61 -14.98
N VAL A 18 -10.01 -1.18 -13.92
CA VAL A 18 -9.28 -1.69 -12.75
C VAL A 18 -8.30 -2.80 -13.16
N LYS A 19 -8.72 -3.73 -14.04
CA LYS A 19 -7.82 -4.78 -14.54
C LYS A 19 -6.62 -4.19 -15.27
N LEU A 20 -6.85 -3.24 -16.18
CA LEU A 20 -5.78 -2.58 -16.94
C LEU A 20 -4.86 -1.76 -16.02
N ALA A 21 -5.40 -1.03 -15.06
CA ALA A 21 -4.61 -0.27 -14.09
C ALA A 21 -3.67 -1.18 -13.29
N LYS A 22 -4.16 -2.34 -12.83
CA LYS A 22 -3.32 -3.32 -12.12
C LYS A 22 -2.25 -3.92 -13.04
N MET A 23 -2.57 -4.17 -14.31
CA MET A 23 -1.58 -4.67 -15.28
C MET A 23 -0.45 -3.66 -15.52
N ILE A 24 -0.76 -2.36 -15.63
CA ILE A 24 0.25 -1.30 -15.75
C ILE A 24 1.22 -1.30 -14.57
N ILE A 25 0.70 -1.47 -13.35
CA ILE A 25 1.55 -1.45 -12.14
C ILE A 25 2.42 -2.71 -12.05
N LYS A 26 1.88 -3.87 -12.42
CA LYS A 26 2.64 -5.14 -12.48
C LYS A 26 3.73 -5.12 -13.54
N ASP A 27 3.52 -4.36 -14.61
CA ASP A 27 4.47 -4.16 -15.70
C ASP A 27 5.29 -2.86 -15.53
N GLY A 28 5.36 -2.33 -14.30
CA GLY A 28 6.23 -1.20 -13.99
C GLY A 28 7.70 -1.55 -14.26
N GLU A 29 8.49 -0.58 -14.70
CA GLU A 29 9.90 -0.80 -15.04
C GLU A 29 10.68 -1.39 -13.85
N GLY A 30 11.16 -2.63 -14.00
CA GLY A 30 11.86 -3.35 -12.94
C GLY A 30 11.00 -3.74 -11.73
N ALA A 31 9.67 -3.63 -11.80
CA ALA A 31 8.79 -4.03 -10.69
C ALA A 31 8.85 -5.55 -10.47
N THR A 32 8.96 -5.95 -9.21
CA THR A 32 8.94 -7.37 -8.79
C THR A 32 7.78 -7.70 -7.85
N LYS A 33 7.21 -6.67 -7.21
CA LYS A 33 6.10 -6.80 -6.27
C LYS A 33 4.94 -5.91 -6.68
N PHE A 34 3.73 -6.42 -6.54
CA PHE A 34 2.49 -5.66 -6.59
C PHE A 34 1.94 -5.50 -5.17
N VAL A 35 1.83 -4.25 -4.71
CA VAL A 35 1.44 -3.96 -3.34
C VAL A 35 0.13 -3.19 -3.32
N THR A 36 -0.85 -3.72 -2.59
CA THR A 36 -2.09 -3.01 -2.31
C THR A 36 -1.97 -2.30 -0.97
N ILE A 37 -2.11 -0.98 -0.94
CA ILE A 37 -2.15 -0.19 0.31
C ILE A 37 -3.60 0.19 0.58
N LYS A 38 -4.11 -0.25 1.73
CA LYS A 38 -5.44 0.08 2.23
C LYS A 38 -5.30 0.93 3.48
N VAL A 39 -5.87 2.12 3.47
CA VAL A 39 -5.99 2.94 4.66
C VAL A 39 -7.46 3.00 5.04
N LYS A 40 -7.77 2.66 6.28
CA LYS A 40 -9.13 2.48 6.78
C LYS A 40 -9.36 3.31 8.03
N THR A 41 -10.64 3.52 8.34
CA THR A 41 -11.09 4.20 9.56
C THR A 41 -10.49 5.61 9.71
N GLY A 42 -10.28 6.32 8.60
CA GLY A 42 -9.85 7.71 8.62
C GLY A 42 -11.01 8.66 8.87
N GLN A 43 -10.67 9.90 9.25
CA GLN A 43 -11.66 10.93 9.49
C GLN A 43 -12.37 11.40 8.21
N ASP A 44 -11.62 11.46 7.10
CA ASP A 44 -12.13 11.71 5.76
C ASP A 44 -11.30 10.96 4.71
N GLU A 45 -11.80 10.85 3.47
CA GLU A 45 -11.08 10.18 2.38
C GLU A 45 -9.74 10.85 2.06
N LYS A 46 -9.63 12.18 2.20
CA LYS A 46 -8.40 12.93 1.89
C LYS A 46 -7.26 12.54 2.83
N GLU A 47 -7.58 12.34 4.10
CA GLU A 47 -6.66 11.80 5.10
C GLU A 47 -6.18 10.40 4.74
N CYS A 48 -7.11 9.47 4.45
CA CYS A 48 -6.76 8.11 4.05
C CYS A 48 -5.86 8.12 2.80
N ARG A 49 -6.19 8.94 1.82
CA ARG A 49 -5.42 9.15 0.60
C ARG A 49 -4.03 9.70 0.90
N ALA A 50 -3.91 10.70 1.78
CA ALA A 50 -2.62 11.29 2.14
C ALA A 50 -1.67 10.25 2.78
N VAL A 51 -2.17 9.41 3.69
CA VAL A 51 -1.38 8.31 4.27
C VAL A 51 -0.98 7.31 3.20
N ALA A 52 -1.93 6.89 2.37
CA ALA A 52 -1.68 5.88 1.35
C ALA A 52 -0.59 6.32 0.36
N PHE A 53 -0.69 7.55 -0.17
CA PHE A 53 0.30 8.10 -1.10
C PHE A 53 1.66 8.32 -0.43
N SER A 54 1.69 8.78 0.83
CA SER A 54 2.96 8.95 1.57
C SER A 54 3.75 7.64 1.69
N ILE A 55 3.05 6.51 1.88
CA ILE A 55 3.67 5.17 1.88
C ILE A 55 4.06 4.76 0.46
N ALA A 56 3.15 4.90 -0.50
CA ALA A 56 3.33 4.44 -1.87
C ALA A 56 4.49 5.11 -2.62
N GLU A 57 4.75 6.39 -2.32
CA GLU A 57 5.78 7.20 -2.96
C GLU A 57 7.11 7.18 -2.20
N SER A 58 7.17 6.59 -1.00
CA SER A 58 8.38 6.55 -0.19
C SER A 58 9.42 5.59 -0.80
N PRO A 59 10.60 6.08 -1.25
CA PRO A 59 11.63 5.21 -1.81
C PRO A 59 12.17 4.20 -0.80
N LEU A 60 12.20 4.57 0.49
CA LEU A 60 12.61 3.66 1.57
C LEU A 60 11.60 2.52 1.74
N VAL A 61 10.31 2.81 1.66
CA VAL A 61 9.28 1.77 1.73
C VAL A 61 9.34 0.87 0.49
N LYS A 62 9.41 1.46 -0.71
CA LYS A 62 9.48 0.70 -1.97
C LYS A 62 10.72 -0.21 -2.04
N THR A 63 11.86 0.22 -1.52
CA THR A 63 13.06 -0.63 -1.44
C THR A 63 12.94 -1.72 -0.37
N ALA A 64 12.20 -1.49 0.71
CA ALA A 64 11.91 -2.54 1.70
C ALA A 64 10.98 -3.61 1.10
N PHE A 65 10.02 -3.21 0.27
CA PHE A 65 9.17 -4.15 -0.50
C PHE A 65 10.02 -5.03 -1.43
N TYR A 66 10.94 -4.42 -2.19
CA TYR A 66 11.88 -5.15 -3.05
C TYR A 66 12.77 -6.12 -2.25
N ALA A 67 13.29 -5.66 -1.12
CA ALA A 67 14.15 -6.46 -0.24
C ALA A 67 13.40 -7.54 0.55
N GLU A 68 12.07 -7.64 0.41
CA GLU A 68 11.22 -8.57 1.16
C GLU A 68 11.37 -8.42 2.69
N ASP A 69 11.69 -7.19 3.12
CA ASP A 69 11.99 -6.79 4.49
C ASP A 69 10.78 -6.07 5.11
N PRO A 70 10.11 -6.64 6.13
CA PRO A 70 8.98 -6.03 6.84
C PRO A 70 9.43 -4.90 7.76
N ASN A 71 10.03 -3.87 7.17
CA ASN A 71 10.65 -2.75 7.86
C ASN A 71 9.61 -1.77 8.41
N LEU A 72 9.09 -2.10 9.60
CA LEU A 72 8.05 -1.32 10.25
C LEU A 72 8.44 0.14 10.49
N GLY A 73 9.72 0.41 10.78
CA GLY A 73 10.22 1.77 10.97
C GLY A 73 10.04 2.65 9.73
N ARG A 74 10.32 2.12 8.53
CA ARG A 74 10.13 2.85 7.26
C ARG A 74 8.65 3.11 6.97
N ILE A 75 7.78 2.15 7.29
CA ILE A 75 6.32 2.29 7.14
C ILE A 75 5.79 3.37 8.09
N LEU A 76 6.15 3.31 9.37
CA LEU A 76 5.74 4.31 10.38
C LEU A 76 6.28 5.70 10.04
N ALA A 77 7.52 5.81 9.57
CA ALA A 77 8.08 7.08 9.12
C ALA A 77 7.29 7.67 7.94
N ALA A 78 6.87 6.84 6.99
CA ALA A 78 6.03 7.27 5.87
C ALA A 78 4.62 7.70 6.33
N ILE A 79 4.01 6.97 7.27
CA ILE A 79 2.73 7.38 7.88
C ILE A 79 2.90 8.73 8.60
N GLY A 80 3.94 8.89 9.41
CA GLY A 80 4.20 10.13 10.15
C GLY A 80 4.55 11.33 9.25
N LYS A 81 5.08 11.07 8.04
CA LYS A 81 5.30 12.10 7.00
C LYS A 81 4.00 12.56 6.33
N SER A 82 2.93 11.78 6.41
CA SER A 82 1.64 12.20 5.84
C SER A 82 1.18 13.51 6.48
N ASP A 83 0.53 14.39 5.71
CA ASP A 83 0.06 15.71 6.18
C ASP A 83 -1.15 15.63 7.15
N VAL A 84 -1.28 14.50 7.85
CA VAL A 84 -2.39 14.19 8.74
C VAL A 84 -2.06 14.65 10.16
N LYS A 85 -2.83 15.62 10.65
CA LYS A 85 -2.60 16.24 11.95
C LYS A 85 -3.05 15.33 13.10
N LYS A 86 -2.29 15.36 14.21
CA LYS A 86 -2.63 14.69 15.48
C LYS A 86 -2.86 13.17 15.35
N LEU A 87 -2.13 12.50 14.46
CA LEU A 87 -2.09 11.04 14.45
C LEU A 87 -1.60 10.52 15.81
N ASN A 88 -2.38 9.62 16.41
CA ASN A 88 -2.01 8.93 17.64
C ASN A 88 -1.59 7.51 17.31
N LEU A 89 -0.28 7.24 17.39
CA LEU A 89 0.29 5.91 17.12
C LEU A 89 -0.30 4.81 18.00
N GLN A 90 -0.80 5.14 19.21
CA GLN A 90 -1.42 4.18 20.11
C GLN A 90 -2.69 3.55 19.53
N ASN A 91 -3.37 4.26 18.63
CA ASN A 91 -4.63 3.80 18.05
C ASN A 91 -4.45 3.16 16.67
N ILE A 92 -3.25 3.30 16.08
CA ILE A 92 -2.98 2.78 14.74
C ILE A 92 -2.72 1.28 14.81
N ILE A 93 -3.37 0.54 13.91
CA ILE A 93 -3.11 -0.88 13.71
C ILE A 93 -2.65 -1.09 12.27
N ILE A 94 -1.49 -1.72 12.10
CA ILE A 94 -0.94 -2.04 10.78
C ILE A 94 -0.97 -3.55 10.59
N HIS A 95 -1.50 -3.97 9.44
CA HIS A 95 -1.49 -5.36 9.01
C HIS A 95 -0.67 -5.53 7.74
N LEU A 96 -0.03 -6.69 7.65
CA LEU A 96 0.51 -7.25 6.43
C LEU A 96 -0.32 -8.49 6.08
N ASP A 97 -1.06 -8.44 4.97
CA ASP A 97 -2.20 -9.30 4.70
C ASP A 97 -3.14 -9.39 5.93
N SER A 98 -3.28 -10.58 6.52
CA SER A 98 -4.09 -10.82 7.73
C SER A 98 -3.29 -10.73 9.03
N MET A 99 -1.96 -10.54 8.97
CA MET A 99 -1.09 -10.50 10.14
C MET A 99 -1.00 -9.08 10.71
N VAL A 100 -1.30 -8.91 12.00
CA VAL A 100 -1.03 -7.65 12.71
C VAL A 100 0.47 -7.52 12.95
N ILE A 101 1.07 -6.40 12.53
CA ILE A 101 2.49 -6.13 12.71
C ILE A 101 2.78 -4.98 13.67
N PHE A 102 1.79 -4.12 13.91
CA PHE A 102 1.87 -2.99 14.82
C PHE A 102 0.50 -2.71 15.42
N GLU A 103 0.45 -2.49 16.72
CA GLU A 103 -0.74 -2.11 17.49
C GLU A 103 -0.30 -1.48 18.82
N ASN A 104 -1.17 -0.70 19.46
CA ASN A 104 -0.89 -0.09 20.78
C ASN A 104 0.45 0.67 20.83
N GLY A 105 0.81 1.36 19.74
CA GLY A 105 2.01 2.17 19.66
C GLY A 105 3.32 1.39 19.57
N GLU A 106 3.27 0.06 19.46
CA GLU A 106 4.46 -0.80 19.42
C GLU A 106 4.31 -1.97 18.45
N ARG A 107 5.39 -2.75 18.29
CA ARG A 107 5.38 -3.98 17.48
C ARG A 107 4.40 -4.96 18.14
N ALA A 108 3.49 -5.53 17.33
CA ALA A 108 2.45 -6.41 17.85
C ALA A 108 3.05 -7.61 18.61
N VAL A 109 2.44 -8.00 19.73
CA VAL A 109 2.94 -9.09 20.60
C VAL A 109 3.06 -10.41 19.83
N GLY A 110 2.13 -10.65 18.91
CA GLY A 110 2.10 -11.84 18.04
C GLY A 110 2.96 -11.74 16.77
N TYR A 111 3.75 -10.67 16.60
CA TYR A 111 4.52 -10.47 15.38
C TYR A 111 5.61 -11.53 15.20
N ASP A 112 5.56 -12.21 14.05
CA ASP A 112 6.54 -13.19 13.62
C ASP A 112 7.22 -12.70 12.35
N GLU A 113 8.50 -12.34 12.48
CA GLU A 113 9.30 -11.76 11.41
C GLU A 113 9.48 -12.72 10.22
N LYS A 114 9.59 -14.02 10.48
CA LYS A 114 9.74 -15.02 9.43
C LYS A 114 8.45 -15.14 8.62
N LYS A 115 7.30 -15.09 9.29
CA LYS A 115 6.00 -15.10 8.60
C LYS A 115 5.76 -13.80 7.84
N ALA A 116 6.10 -12.65 8.41
CA ALA A 116 6.00 -11.37 7.71
C ALA A 116 6.88 -11.34 6.44
N SER A 117 8.14 -11.80 6.53
CA SER A 117 9.01 -11.95 5.36
C SER A 117 8.45 -12.95 4.34
N THR A 118 7.83 -14.06 4.80
CA THR A 118 7.15 -15.01 3.91
C THR A 118 5.99 -14.38 3.15
N ILE A 119 5.27 -13.42 3.75
CA ILE A 119 4.23 -12.66 3.06
C ILE A 119 4.84 -11.72 2.02
N MET A 120 5.89 -10.99 2.36
CA MET A 120 6.55 -10.06 1.41
C MET A 120 7.29 -10.76 0.27
N LYS A 121 7.63 -12.04 0.45
CA LYS A 121 8.14 -12.91 -0.61
C LYS A 121 7.15 -13.19 -1.73
N LYS A 122 5.84 -13.09 -1.46
CA LYS A 122 4.84 -13.20 -2.51
C LYS A 122 5.01 -12.09 -3.53
N ASP A 123 4.64 -12.37 -4.78
CA ASP A 123 4.59 -11.36 -5.84
C ASP A 123 3.53 -10.30 -5.54
N GLU A 124 2.49 -10.65 -4.76
CA GLU A 124 1.40 -9.77 -4.38
C GLU A 124 1.09 -9.87 -2.89
N PHE A 125 1.00 -8.72 -2.21
CA PHE A 125 0.58 -8.63 -0.81
C PHE A 125 -0.15 -7.32 -0.52
N CYS A 126 -0.84 -7.27 0.62
CA CYS A 126 -1.57 -6.09 1.06
C CYS A 126 -1.00 -5.51 2.35
N LEU A 127 -0.82 -4.19 2.39
CA LEU A 127 -0.53 -3.43 3.61
C LEU A 127 -1.81 -2.68 4.02
N ILE A 128 -2.30 -2.93 5.23
CA ILE A 128 -3.54 -2.33 5.74
C ILE A 128 -3.22 -1.47 6.95
N ILE A 129 -3.66 -0.21 6.94
CA ILE A 129 -3.44 0.76 8.01
C ILE A 129 -4.81 1.20 8.53
N ASN A 130 -5.12 0.88 9.77
CA ASN A 130 -6.31 1.39 10.45
C ASN A 130 -5.91 2.62 11.27
N LEU A 131 -6.51 3.77 10.97
CA LEU A 131 -6.22 5.04 11.65
C LEU A 131 -7.03 5.23 12.95
N ALA A 132 -8.17 4.54 13.09
CA ALA A 132 -9.10 4.61 14.22
C ALA A 132 -9.59 6.04 14.53
N ARG A 133 -10.03 6.76 13.48
CA ARG A 133 -10.43 8.16 13.52
C ARG A 133 -11.78 8.47 12.86
N GLY A 134 -12.36 7.51 12.14
CA GLY A 134 -13.66 7.64 11.48
C GLY A 134 -14.00 6.35 10.74
N GLU A 135 -14.78 6.45 9.66
CA GLU A 135 -15.28 5.30 8.89
C GLU A 135 -14.78 5.30 7.44
N GLU A 136 -14.09 6.35 7.00
CA GLU A 136 -13.65 6.47 5.62
C GLU A 136 -12.45 5.55 5.32
N GLU A 137 -12.36 5.13 4.07
CA GLU A 137 -11.28 4.27 3.58
C GLU A 137 -10.79 4.69 2.19
N PHE A 138 -9.54 4.32 1.88
CA PHE A 138 -8.93 4.55 0.58
C PHE A 138 -8.01 3.38 0.23
N GLU A 139 -8.10 2.90 -1.01
CA GLU A 139 -7.24 1.86 -1.56
C GLU A 139 -6.41 2.43 -2.72
N LEU A 140 -5.12 2.10 -2.75
CA LEU A 140 -4.28 2.29 -3.93
C LEU A 140 -3.41 1.07 -4.19
N TRP A 141 -2.86 1.02 -5.40
CA TRP A 141 -1.90 0.01 -5.81
C TRP A 141 -0.57 0.68 -6.16
N THR A 142 0.53 0.04 -5.78
CA THR A 142 1.89 0.47 -6.10
C THR A 142 2.78 -0.75 -6.35
N CYS A 143 4.02 -0.51 -6.72
CA CYS A 143 5.06 -1.52 -6.83
C CYS A 143 6.24 -1.22 -5.89
N ASP A 144 7.25 -2.07 -5.90
CA ASP A 144 8.55 -1.87 -5.26
C ASP A 144 9.48 -0.95 -6.07
N MET A 145 10.75 -0.83 -5.65
CA MET A 145 11.81 -0.12 -6.38
C MET A 145 13.07 -0.97 -6.37
N SER A 146 13.35 -1.62 -7.51
CA SER A 146 14.44 -2.59 -7.68
C SER A 146 15.71 -1.96 -8.26
N HIS A 147 16.75 -2.78 -8.43
CA HIS A 147 17.93 -2.38 -9.20
C HIS A 147 17.61 -2.17 -10.69
N ASP A 148 16.78 -3.03 -11.28
CA ASP A 148 16.42 -2.96 -12.70
C ASP A 148 15.72 -1.64 -13.05
N TYR A 149 14.89 -1.10 -12.14
CA TYR A 149 14.29 0.23 -12.31
C TYR A 149 15.38 1.29 -12.56
N VAL A 150 16.46 1.25 -11.77
CA VAL A 150 17.59 2.19 -11.90
C VAL A 150 18.35 1.94 -13.19
N THR A 151 18.68 0.68 -13.51
CA THR A 151 19.42 0.31 -14.73
C THR A 151 18.67 0.71 -16.00
N ILE A 152 17.38 0.37 -16.10
CA ILE A 152 16.54 0.73 -17.25
C ILE A 152 16.57 2.24 -17.46
N ASN A 153 16.36 3.02 -16.38
CA ASN A 153 16.26 4.48 -16.46
C ASN A 153 17.60 5.21 -16.54
N SER A 154 18.73 4.57 -16.20
CA SER A 154 20.07 5.14 -16.40
C SER A 154 20.60 4.94 -17.81
N ASP A 155 20.21 3.83 -18.46
CA ASP A 155 20.84 3.39 -19.71
C ASP A 155 20.10 3.87 -20.98
N TYR A 156 18.96 4.55 -20.82
CA TYR A 156 18.08 5.00 -21.92
C TYR A 156 18.74 5.97 -22.93
N ARG A 157 19.84 6.63 -22.56
CA ARG A 157 20.52 7.65 -23.38
C ARG A 157 22.05 7.50 -23.37
N SER A 158 22.55 6.28 -23.14
CA SER A 158 23.98 5.92 -23.19
C SER A 158 24.41 5.49 -24.59
#